data_AF-A0A7X3VBE1-F1
#
_entry.id   AF-A0A7X3VBE1-F1
#
_cell.length_a   1.000
_cell.length_b   1.000
_cell.length_c   1.000
_cell.angle_alpha   90.00
_cell.angle_beta   90.00
_cell.angle_gamma   90.00
#
_symmetry.space_group_name_H-M   'P 1'
#
loop_
_entity.id
_entity.type
_entity.pdbx_description
1 polymer ?
#
loop_
_entity_poly.entity_id
_entity_poly.type
_entity_poly.pdbx_seq_one_letter_code
_entity_poly.pdbx_strand_id
1 'polypeptide(L)'
;MMLAKKRNRKTTFALLAGASLIAGPAIAACDSGPTYEDWAATDGAAGRINLDEVQQAFKDAESPTDFEKRVNEIYEGDGIVLIRVEQDGDYMNLEGWEDLNKSKEIEDTSDDRLFSIVRNHNREHEMRGYGANGYYRNSFGAGDFLFTYMLLSAFSPGFGGYYYHTPIYRYDTISRDRTNYRNTPGYRSQVSSNTSYFNKQKSFAGSSYDQASRNVSASRQTYLNNQKTSGSYKSSSTGVRSSWGSSSRGSSLGRTSSSSGFFGGGGSMRGTGFRRPSLR
;
A
#
# COMPACT_ATOMS: atom_id res chain seq x y z
N MET A 1 3.42 13.53 67.18
CA MET A 1 3.61 12.65 66.01
C MET A 1 2.48 12.93 65.02
N MET A 2 2.65 13.86 64.08
CA MET A 2 3.16 13.68 62.71
C MET A 2 2.34 12.74 61.80
N LEU A 3 1.71 13.39 60.79
CA LEU A 3 1.53 13.00 59.38
C LEU A 3 0.83 11.66 59.05
N ALA A 4 0.09 11.48 57.94
CA ALA A 4 -0.38 12.36 56.88
C ALA A 4 -1.49 11.62 56.10
N LYS A 5 -2.42 12.41 55.57
CA LYS A 5 -3.45 12.05 54.59
C LYS A 5 -2.79 11.67 53.26
N LYS A 6 -3.03 10.44 52.74
CA LYS A 6 -2.66 10.07 51.37
C LYS A 6 -3.91 9.79 50.54
N ARG A 7 -4.09 10.62 49.52
CA ARG A 7 -5.21 10.69 48.57
C ARG A 7 -4.67 10.18 47.23
N ASN A 8 -5.11 9.02 46.76
CA ASN A 8 -4.77 8.56 45.41
C ASN A 8 -5.95 8.74 44.47
N ARG A 9 -5.68 9.55 43.44
CA ARG A 9 -6.59 10.08 42.44
C ARG A 9 -6.93 9.00 41.42
N LYS A 10 -8.21 8.89 41.08
CA LYS A 10 -8.67 8.30 39.83
C LYS A 10 -8.41 9.34 38.72
N THR A 11 -7.58 9.00 37.74
CA THR A 11 -7.42 9.79 36.52
C THR A 11 -8.01 9.01 35.36
N THR A 12 -9.29 9.24 35.16
CA THR A 12 -10.02 9.06 33.90
C THR A 12 -9.42 10.04 32.88
N PHE A 13 -8.85 9.54 31.78
CA PHE A 13 -8.55 10.40 30.63
C PHE A 13 -9.74 10.32 29.65
N ALA A 14 -10.29 11.50 29.40
CA ALA A 14 -11.53 11.74 28.70
C ALA A 14 -11.39 11.60 27.17
N LEU A 15 -12.45 11.11 26.56
CA LEU A 15 -12.82 11.32 25.16
C LEU A 15 -12.77 12.82 24.82
N LEU A 16 -12.03 13.18 23.79
CA LEU A 16 -12.20 14.46 23.10
C LEU A 16 -12.98 14.22 21.81
N ALA A 17 -14.27 14.53 21.88
CA ALA A 17 -15.17 14.67 20.76
C ALA A 17 -15.37 16.16 20.46
N GLY A 18 -15.36 16.53 19.18
CA GLY A 18 -16.16 17.62 18.62
C GLY A 18 -15.65 19.05 18.81
N ALA A 19 -15.18 19.66 17.71
CA ALA A 19 -15.33 21.08 17.47
C ALA A 19 -15.69 21.31 16.00
N SER A 20 -16.99 21.36 15.71
CA SER A 20 -17.55 21.88 14.47
C SER A 20 -17.50 23.41 14.52
N LEU A 21 -16.68 24.03 13.68
CA LEU A 21 -16.69 25.49 13.48
C LEU A 21 -17.50 25.81 12.21
N ILE A 22 -18.64 26.49 12.42
CA ILE A 22 -19.36 27.22 11.39
C ILE A 22 -18.72 28.60 11.30
N ALA A 23 -18.14 28.95 10.15
CA ALA A 23 -17.75 30.32 9.82
C ALA A 23 -18.16 30.62 8.37
N GLY A 24 -18.76 31.80 8.18
CA GLY A 24 -19.34 32.29 6.91
C GLY A 24 -18.32 32.60 5.81
N PRO A 25 -18.77 33.22 4.70
CA PRO A 25 -18.10 33.14 3.41
C PRO A 25 -16.82 33.96 3.41
N ALA A 26 -15.69 33.25 3.53
CA ALA A 26 -14.37 33.80 3.28
C ALA A 26 -13.80 33.04 2.08
N ILE A 27 -13.54 33.78 1.01
CA ILE A 27 -12.44 33.65 0.04
C ILE A 27 -12.17 32.24 -0.51
N ALA A 28 -12.19 32.11 -1.84
CA ALA A 28 -11.77 30.94 -2.61
C ALA A 28 -10.70 30.12 -1.86
N ALA A 29 -11.09 28.94 -1.37
CA ALA A 29 -10.16 28.01 -0.79
C ALA A 29 -9.20 27.61 -1.93
N CYS A 30 -8.04 28.26 -1.99
CA CYS A 30 -6.85 27.66 -2.55
C CYS A 30 -6.74 26.32 -1.83
N ASP A 31 -7.05 25.23 -2.52
CA ASP A 31 -7.07 23.89 -1.96
C ASP A 31 -5.65 23.61 -1.43
N SER A 32 -5.46 23.84 -0.13
CA SER A 32 -4.18 23.59 0.52
C SER A 32 -4.04 22.08 0.52
N GLY A 33 -3.11 21.57 -0.29
CA GLY A 33 -2.87 20.14 -0.46
C GLY A 33 -2.67 19.37 0.86
N PRO A 34 -2.47 18.05 0.79
CA PRO A 34 -2.47 17.18 1.98
C PRO A 34 -1.55 17.70 3.07
N THR A 35 -1.99 17.59 4.34
CA THR A 35 -1.10 17.86 5.46
C THR A 35 0.00 16.80 5.51
N TYR A 36 1.11 17.10 6.21
CA TYR A 36 2.17 16.11 6.40
C TYR A 36 1.62 14.86 7.09
N GLU A 37 0.76 15.05 8.09
CA GLU A 37 0.16 13.99 8.87
C GLU A 37 -0.74 13.09 8.02
N ASP A 38 -1.53 13.68 7.10
CA ASP A 38 -2.37 12.91 6.17
C ASP A 38 -1.53 12.13 5.15
N TRP A 39 -0.46 12.74 4.63
CA TRP A 39 0.47 12.09 3.71
C TRP A 39 1.23 10.94 4.40
N ALA A 40 1.76 11.18 5.59
CA ALA A 40 2.54 10.20 6.36
C ALA A 40 1.68 9.02 6.83
N ALA A 41 0.35 9.18 6.90
CA ALA A 41 -0.59 8.11 7.22
C ALA A 41 -0.86 7.18 6.03
N THR A 42 -0.40 7.50 4.82
CA THR A 42 -0.59 6.66 3.63
C THR A 42 0.28 5.41 3.67
N ASP A 43 -0.21 4.33 3.08
CA ASP A 43 0.55 3.08 2.98
C ASP A 43 1.84 3.26 2.15
N GLY A 44 1.79 4.09 1.11
CA GLY A 44 2.97 4.43 0.30
C GLY A 44 4.04 5.19 1.09
N ALA A 45 3.68 6.19 1.90
CA ALA A 45 4.64 6.93 2.71
C ALA A 45 5.27 6.06 3.83
N ALA A 46 4.50 5.11 4.38
CA ALA A 46 5.00 4.14 5.34
C ALA A 46 5.94 3.09 4.72
N GLY A 47 6.02 3.04 3.38
CA GLY A 47 6.75 2.03 2.63
C GLY A 47 6.11 0.64 2.73
N ARG A 48 4.78 0.61 2.66
CA ARG A 48 4.05 -0.64 2.57
C ARG A 48 3.90 -1.08 1.13
N ILE A 49 3.92 -2.40 0.95
CA ILE A 49 3.75 -3.03 -0.36
C ILE A 49 2.81 -4.22 -0.23
N ASN A 50 2.06 -4.50 -1.29
CA ASN A 50 1.18 -5.66 -1.38
C ASN A 50 2.02 -6.93 -1.62
N LEU A 51 2.32 -7.66 -0.54
CA LEU A 51 3.20 -8.81 -0.60
C LEU A 51 2.53 -10.04 -1.24
N ASP A 52 1.21 -10.14 -1.22
CA ASP A 52 0.48 -11.18 -1.98
C ASP A 52 0.74 -11.01 -3.48
N GLU A 53 0.72 -9.77 -3.97
CA GLU A 53 0.98 -9.46 -5.37
C GLU A 53 2.45 -9.49 -5.76
N VAL A 54 3.37 -9.10 -4.87
CA VAL A 54 4.81 -9.28 -5.13
C VAL A 54 5.12 -10.78 -5.25
N GLN A 55 4.53 -11.61 -4.41
CA GLN A 55 4.66 -13.06 -4.51
C GLN A 55 4.10 -13.58 -5.85
N GLN A 56 2.98 -13.05 -6.31
CA GLN A 56 2.42 -13.42 -7.61
C GLN A 56 3.30 -12.93 -8.78
N ALA A 57 3.79 -11.70 -8.71
CA ALA A 57 4.74 -11.15 -9.68
C ALA A 57 6.01 -12.00 -9.75
N PHE A 58 6.51 -12.51 -8.63
CA PHE A 58 7.66 -13.41 -8.61
C PHE A 58 7.39 -14.74 -9.34
N LYS A 59 6.17 -15.30 -9.19
CA LYS A 59 5.78 -16.55 -9.87
C LYS A 59 5.58 -16.36 -11.38
N ASP A 60 5.04 -15.20 -11.77
CA ASP A 60 4.60 -14.95 -13.14
C ASP A 60 5.64 -14.21 -13.99
N ALA A 61 6.73 -13.73 -13.39
CA ALA A 61 7.72 -12.94 -14.09
C ALA A 61 8.54 -13.79 -15.06
N GLU A 62 8.73 -13.28 -16.28
CA GLU A 62 9.50 -13.92 -17.36
C GLU A 62 10.98 -13.48 -17.38
N SER A 63 11.39 -12.61 -16.48
CA SER A 63 12.79 -12.19 -16.30
C SER A 63 12.94 -11.34 -15.03
N PRO A 64 14.18 -11.11 -14.55
CA PRO A 64 14.43 -10.12 -13.50
C PRO A 64 13.89 -8.73 -13.86
N THR A 65 14.00 -8.34 -15.13
CA THR A 65 13.49 -7.07 -15.67
C THR A 65 11.96 -6.97 -15.55
N ASP A 66 11.24 -8.03 -15.92
CA ASP A 66 9.78 -8.09 -15.81
C ASP A 66 9.34 -8.05 -14.34
N PHE A 67 10.04 -8.79 -13.48
CA PHE A 67 9.79 -8.77 -12.04
C PHE A 67 9.97 -7.36 -11.44
N GLU A 68 11.09 -6.69 -11.72
CA GLU A 68 11.36 -5.32 -11.25
C GLU A 68 10.27 -4.34 -11.68
N LYS A 69 9.82 -4.45 -12.93
CA LYS A 69 8.75 -3.63 -13.46
C LYS A 69 7.46 -3.86 -12.67
N ARG A 70 7.02 -5.10 -12.53
CA ARG A 70 5.79 -5.46 -11.80
C ARG A 70 5.85 -5.04 -10.34
N VAL A 71 6.98 -5.25 -9.66
CA VAL A 71 7.17 -4.80 -8.26
C VAL A 71 7.02 -3.29 -8.14
N ASN A 72 7.57 -2.52 -9.09
CA ASN A 72 7.46 -1.07 -9.08
C ASN A 72 6.08 -0.55 -9.52
N GLU A 73 5.30 -1.34 -10.27
CA GLU A 73 3.89 -1.06 -10.56
C GLU A 73 3.00 -1.31 -9.33
N ILE A 74 3.28 -2.36 -8.55
CA ILE A 74 2.62 -2.67 -7.27
C ILE A 74 2.95 -1.62 -6.21
N TYR A 75 4.21 -1.17 -6.15
CA TYR A 75 4.67 -0.27 -5.10
C TYR A 75 4.14 1.16 -5.26
N GLU A 76 3.50 1.67 -4.20
CA GLU A 76 2.91 3.01 -4.18
C GLU A 76 3.81 4.08 -3.57
N GLY A 77 4.95 3.71 -3.00
CA GLY A 77 5.93 4.66 -2.47
C GLY A 77 6.51 5.61 -3.51
N ASP A 78 7.21 6.64 -3.05
CA ASP A 78 7.90 7.59 -3.94
C ASP A 78 9.23 7.04 -4.47
N GLY A 79 9.97 6.27 -3.66
CA GLY A 79 11.25 5.67 -4.03
C GLY A 79 11.08 4.51 -5.01
N ILE A 80 12.10 4.25 -5.85
CA ILE A 80 12.10 3.09 -6.74
C ILE A 80 12.50 1.86 -5.91
N VAL A 81 11.84 0.72 -6.17
CA VAL A 81 12.23 -0.55 -5.57
C VAL A 81 13.33 -1.17 -6.42
N LEU A 82 14.52 -1.28 -5.84
CA LEU A 82 15.68 -1.98 -6.37
C LEU A 82 15.67 -3.43 -5.89
N ILE A 83 16.09 -4.35 -6.75
CA ILE A 83 16.16 -5.78 -6.48
C ILE A 83 17.62 -6.18 -6.32
N ARG A 84 17.92 -6.95 -5.28
CA ARG A 84 19.19 -7.67 -5.08
C ARG A 84 18.89 -9.15 -5.00
N VAL A 85 19.68 -9.98 -5.68
CA VAL A 85 19.57 -11.43 -5.59
C VAL A 85 20.94 -12.04 -5.38
N GLU A 86 21.04 -12.87 -4.37
CA GLU A 86 22.21 -13.66 -4.04
C GLU A 86 21.83 -15.13 -4.13
N GLN A 87 22.59 -15.91 -4.90
CA GLN A 87 22.39 -17.34 -5.03
C GLN A 87 23.69 -18.08 -4.73
N ASP A 88 23.60 -19.05 -3.85
CA ASP A 88 24.66 -20.00 -3.54
C ASP A 88 24.10 -21.42 -3.58
N GLY A 89 24.41 -22.14 -4.66
CA GLY A 89 23.84 -23.46 -4.95
C GLY A 89 22.30 -23.45 -4.99
N ASP A 90 21.69 -24.23 -4.09
CA ASP A 90 20.23 -24.33 -3.95
C ASP A 90 19.60 -23.20 -3.13
N TYR A 91 20.42 -22.44 -2.40
CA TYR A 91 19.98 -21.30 -1.63
C TYR A 91 19.88 -20.06 -2.50
N MET A 92 18.78 -19.32 -2.36
CA MET A 92 18.57 -18.02 -2.97
C MET A 92 18.05 -17.05 -1.92
N ASN A 93 18.58 -15.84 -1.90
CA ASN A 93 18.00 -14.69 -1.22
C ASN A 93 17.73 -13.56 -2.23
N LEU A 94 16.46 -13.32 -2.56
CA LEU A 94 16.03 -12.14 -3.30
C LEU A 94 15.53 -11.09 -2.30
N GLU A 95 15.94 -9.85 -2.46
CA GLU A 95 15.55 -8.72 -1.62
C GLU A 95 15.02 -7.57 -2.47
N GLY A 96 13.99 -6.87 -1.96
CA GLY A 96 13.49 -5.63 -2.52
C GLY A 96 13.75 -4.45 -1.57
N TRP A 97 14.42 -3.42 -2.07
CA TRP A 97 14.85 -2.24 -1.32
C TRP A 97 14.28 -0.98 -1.94
N GLU A 98 13.66 -0.10 -1.15
CA GLU A 98 13.29 1.24 -1.61
C GLU A 98 14.51 2.17 -1.55
N ASP A 99 14.88 2.72 -2.70
CA ASP A 99 15.87 3.80 -2.81
C ASP A 99 15.28 5.10 -2.25
N LEU A 100 15.63 5.42 -1.00
CA LEU A 100 15.09 6.57 -0.28
C LEU A 100 15.88 7.86 -0.57
N ASN A 101 17.17 7.73 -0.90
CA ASN A 101 18.08 8.85 -1.13
C ASN A 101 18.29 9.16 -2.63
N LYS A 102 17.72 8.34 -3.52
CA LYS A 102 17.83 8.42 -4.99
C LYS A 102 19.26 8.21 -5.49
N SER A 103 20.05 7.42 -4.75
CA SER A 103 21.42 7.04 -5.13
C SER A 103 21.46 6.14 -6.36
N LYS A 104 20.34 5.46 -6.66
CA LYS A 104 20.18 4.43 -7.70
C LYS A 104 20.93 3.13 -7.41
N GLU A 105 21.48 3.01 -6.21
CA GLU A 105 22.17 1.83 -5.71
C GLU A 105 21.50 1.37 -4.42
N ILE A 106 21.72 0.12 -4.02
CA ILE A 106 21.19 -0.39 -2.76
C ILE A 106 22.20 -0.06 -1.66
N GLU A 107 21.78 0.79 -0.73
CA GLU A 107 22.55 1.18 0.45
C GLU A 107 21.86 0.72 1.73
N ASP A 108 22.36 -0.34 2.36
CA ASP A 108 21.74 -0.94 3.56
C ASP A 108 21.51 0.05 4.73
N THR A 109 22.26 1.16 4.78
CA THR A 109 22.17 2.20 5.82
C THR A 109 21.23 3.36 5.47
N SER A 110 20.95 3.56 4.18
CA SER A 110 20.23 4.74 3.67
C SER A 110 18.88 4.38 3.06
N ASP A 111 18.74 3.13 2.64
CA ASP A 111 17.54 2.57 2.02
C ASP A 111 16.75 1.74 3.00
N ASP A 112 15.56 1.36 2.56
CA ASP A 112 14.68 0.51 3.34
C ASP A 112 14.37 -0.80 2.63
N ARG A 113 14.75 -1.91 3.26
CA ARG A 113 14.32 -3.23 2.81
C ARG A 113 12.83 -3.39 3.04
N LEU A 114 12.09 -3.67 1.98
CA LEU A 114 10.65 -3.88 1.99
C LEU A 114 10.28 -5.35 2.20
N PHE A 115 10.99 -6.25 1.50
CA PHE A 115 10.72 -7.69 1.51
C PHE A 115 11.95 -8.52 1.15
N SER A 116 11.87 -9.82 1.43
CA SER A 116 12.74 -10.84 0.85
C SER A 116 11.97 -12.09 0.45
N ILE A 117 12.51 -12.81 -0.52
CA ILE A 117 12.06 -14.15 -0.94
C ILE A 117 13.28 -15.06 -0.82
N VAL A 118 13.23 -15.97 0.15
CA VAL A 118 14.30 -16.93 0.43
C VAL A 118 13.89 -18.30 -0.08
N ARG A 119 14.79 -18.97 -0.79
CA ARG A 119 14.66 -20.39 -1.11
C ARG A 119 15.60 -21.18 -0.23
N ASN A 120 15.04 -22.12 0.53
CA ASN A 120 15.82 -23.03 1.36
C ASN A 120 16.23 -24.28 0.56
N HIS A 121 17.13 -25.10 1.12
CA HIS A 121 17.57 -26.36 0.49
C HIS A 121 16.44 -27.37 0.23
N ASN A 122 15.29 -27.21 0.90
CA ASN A 122 14.10 -28.03 0.68
C ASN A 122 13.27 -27.59 -0.54
N ARG A 123 13.77 -26.60 -1.32
CA ARG A 123 13.11 -26.01 -2.49
C ARG A 123 11.79 -25.30 -2.15
N GLU A 124 11.58 -24.97 -0.89
CA GLU A 124 10.45 -24.16 -0.46
C GLU A 124 10.86 -22.69 -0.52
N HIS A 125 9.93 -21.86 -0.99
CA HIS A 125 10.11 -20.42 -0.99
C HIS A 125 9.40 -19.83 0.22
N GLU A 126 10.05 -18.88 0.86
CA GLU A 126 9.51 -18.13 1.97
C GLU A 126 9.63 -16.64 1.67
N MET A 127 8.49 -15.96 1.65
CA MET A 127 8.44 -14.50 1.57
C MET A 127 8.34 -13.90 2.96
N ARG A 128 9.15 -12.89 3.23
CA ARG A 128 9.16 -12.11 4.47
C ARG A 128 9.04 -10.64 4.15
N GLY A 129 8.21 -9.92 4.91
CA GLY A 129 8.18 -8.46 4.88
C GLY A 129 9.14 -7.87 5.91
N TYR A 130 9.57 -6.62 5.67
CA TYR A 130 10.44 -5.85 6.55
C TYR A 130 9.88 -4.44 6.79
N GLY A 131 10.36 -3.79 7.85
CA GLY A 131 9.88 -2.47 8.27
C GLY A 131 8.36 -2.47 8.50
N ALA A 132 7.67 -1.58 7.78
CA ALA A 132 6.20 -1.48 7.80
C ALA A 132 5.48 -2.76 7.34
N ASN A 133 6.19 -3.67 6.67
CA ASN A 133 5.68 -4.95 6.19
C ASN A 133 6.07 -6.14 7.09
N GLY A 134 6.73 -5.90 8.22
CA GLY A 134 7.25 -6.94 9.13
C GLY A 134 6.21 -7.89 9.74
N TYR A 135 4.91 -7.62 9.54
CA TYR A 135 3.82 -8.51 9.92
C TYR A 135 3.66 -9.71 8.98
N TYR A 136 4.23 -9.65 7.78
CA TYR A 136 3.98 -10.65 6.73
C TYR A 136 5.08 -11.72 6.70
N ARG A 137 4.62 -12.97 6.69
CA ARG A 137 5.45 -14.16 6.50
C ARG A 137 4.61 -15.22 5.82
N ASN A 138 5.03 -15.69 4.65
CA ASN A 138 4.29 -16.72 3.92
C ASN A 138 5.25 -17.66 3.20
N SER A 139 4.98 -18.97 3.29
CA SER A 139 5.69 -19.99 2.51
C SER A 139 4.87 -20.36 1.28
N PHE A 140 5.53 -20.63 0.16
CA PHE A 140 4.88 -21.00 -1.08
C PHE A 140 5.72 -21.93 -1.93
N GLY A 141 5.04 -22.81 -2.67
CA GLY A 141 5.63 -23.48 -3.83
C GLY A 141 5.74 -22.46 -4.96
N ALA A 142 6.96 -22.24 -5.47
CA ALA A 142 7.16 -21.32 -6.59
C ALA A 142 6.83 -21.99 -7.93
N GLY A 143 6.43 -21.18 -8.90
CA GLY A 143 6.58 -21.50 -10.32
C GLY A 143 8.05 -21.42 -10.71
N ASP A 144 8.49 -22.33 -11.57
CA ASP A 144 9.91 -22.58 -11.85
C ASP A 144 10.64 -21.44 -12.57
N PHE A 145 9.96 -20.45 -13.18
CA PHE A 145 10.61 -19.60 -14.20
C PHE A 145 11.72 -18.69 -13.69
N LEU A 146 11.47 -17.76 -12.75
CA LEU A 146 12.49 -16.75 -12.38
C LEU A 146 13.71 -17.41 -11.73
N PHE A 147 13.46 -18.46 -10.94
CA PHE A 147 14.49 -19.34 -10.42
C PHE A 147 15.20 -20.10 -11.54
N THR A 148 14.49 -20.70 -12.50
CA THR A 148 15.10 -21.43 -13.62
C THR A 148 15.92 -20.50 -14.49
N TYR A 149 15.46 -19.30 -14.79
CA TYR A 149 16.24 -18.28 -15.49
C TYR A 149 17.53 -17.99 -14.74
N MET A 150 17.43 -17.74 -13.44
CA MET A 150 18.60 -17.43 -12.62
C MET A 150 19.55 -18.62 -12.49
N LEU A 151 19.02 -19.82 -12.25
CA LEU A 151 19.76 -21.07 -12.18
C LEU A 151 20.44 -21.39 -13.53
N LEU A 152 19.74 -21.27 -14.65
CA LEU A 152 20.30 -21.43 -16.00
C LEU A 152 21.39 -20.38 -16.27
N SER A 153 21.20 -19.15 -15.80
CA SER A 153 22.23 -18.12 -15.88
C SER A 153 23.43 -18.40 -14.98
N ALA A 154 23.22 -19.08 -13.84
CA ALA A 154 24.28 -19.55 -12.93
C ALA A 154 25.04 -20.76 -13.49
N PHE A 155 24.45 -21.53 -14.40
CA PHE A 155 25.12 -22.61 -15.14
C PHE A 155 25.95 -22.13 -16.34
N SER A 156 26.03 -20.81 -16.61
CA SER A 156 27.06 -20.28 -17.51
C SER A 156 28.45 -20.49 -16.87
N PRO A 157 29.44 -21.01 -17.61
CA PRO A 157 30.58 -21.69 -16.99
C PRO A 157 31.57 -20.68 -16.39
N GLY A 158 31.74 -20.68 -15.06
CA GLY A 158 32.93 -20.03 -14.46
C GLY A 158 32.95 -19.77 -12.96
N PHE A 159 31.85 -19.48 -12.28
CA PHE A 159 31.92 -18.94 -10.90
C PHE A 159 30.77 -19.43 -10.01
N GLY A 160 31.14 -19.95 -8.83
CA GLY A 160 30.24 -20.50 -7.82
C GLY A 160 29.39 -19.45 -7.11
N GLY A 161 28.26 -19.12 -7.72
CA GLY A 161 27.23 -18.25 -7.15
C GLY A 161 26.76 -17.21 -8.16
N TYR A 162 25.47 -16.87 -8.10
CA TYR A 162 24.88 -15.84 -8.95
C TYR A 162 24.53 -14.62 -8.10
N TYR A 163 25.02 -13.45 -8.52
CA TYR A 163 24.73 -12.17 -7.90
C TYR A 163 24.08 -11.25 -8.93
N TYR A 164 22.87 -10.80 -8.65
CA TYR A 164 22.15 -9.82 -9.44
C TYR A 164 21.79 -8.62 -8.58
N HIS A 165 21.86 -7.44 -9.16
CA HIS A 165 21.22 -6.26 -8.61
C HIS A 165 20.66 -5.41 -9.75
N THR A 166 19.64 -4.60 -9.46
CA THR A 166 19.09 -3.65 -10.42
C THR A 166 20.21 -2.75 -10.94
N PRO A 167 20.52 -2.78 -12.25
CA PRO A 167 21.60 -1.96 -12.79
C PRO A 167 21.22 -0.48 -12.78
N ILE A 168 22.17 0.39 -12.45
CA ILE A 168 21.98 1.86 -12.37
C ILE A 168 21.35 2.43 -13.65
N TYR A 169 21.77 1.96 -14.82
CA TYR A 169 21.24 2.44 -16.11
C TYR A 169 19.75 2.11 -16.34
N ARG A 170 19.19 1.14 -15.59
CA ARG A 170 17.77 0.77 -15.66
C ARG A 170 16.89 1.61 -14.76
N TYR A 171 17.46 2.25 -13.73
CA TYR A 171 16.73 3.08 -12.78
C TYR A 171 15.80 4.08 -13.47
N ASP A 172 16.33 4.84 -14.43
CA ASP A 172 15.56 5.87 -15.13
C ASP A 172 14.48 5.27 -16.04
N THR A 173 14.68 4.04 -16.52
CA THR A 173 13.67 3.30 -17.29
C THR A 173 12.55 2.81 -16.39
N ILE A 174 12.86 2.20 -15.24
CA ILE A 174 11.88 1.75 -14.25
C ILE A 174 11.06 2.94 -13.75
N SER A 175 11.71 4.07 -13.46
CA SER A 175 11.06 5.30 -13.05
C SER A 175 10.07 5.82 -14.09
N ARG A 176 10.45 5.79 -15.38
CA ARG A 176 9.58 6.16 -16.49
C ARG A 176 8.42 5.19 -16.66
N ASP A 177 8.68 3.89 -16.63
CA ASP A 177 7.65 2.85 -16.78
C ASP A 177 6.61 2.95 -15.67
N ARG A 178 7.06 3.10 -14.43
CA ARG A 178 6.19 3.33 -13.28
C ARG A 178 5.36 4.61 -13.42
N THR A 179 6.00 5.71 -13.82
CA THR A 179 5.30 6.99 -14.01
C THR A 179 4.22 6.87 -15.09
N ASN A 180 4.55 6.21 -16.21
CA ASN A 180 3.61 5.95 -17.28
C ASN A 180 2.46 5.06 -16.81
N TYR A 181 2.76 3.97 -16.10
CA TYR A 181 1.77 3.06 -15.54
C TYR A 181 0.81 3.78 -14.60
N ARG A 182 1.32 4.65 -13.71
CA ARG A 182 0.52 5.46 -12.78
C ARG A 182 -0.46 6.42 -13.47
N ASN A 183 -0.26 6.71 -14.76
CA ASN A 183 -1.19 7.50 -15.57
C ASN A 183 -2.23 6.65 -16.32
N THR A 184 -2.23 5.33 -16.14
CA THR A 184 -3.18 4.41 -16.79
C THR A 184 -4.37 4.05 -15.90
N PRO A 185 -5.50 3.59 -16.48
CA PRO A 185 -6.58 2.97 -15.71
C PRO A 185 -6.15 1.73 -14.92
N GLY A 186 -5.12 1.01 -15.39
CA GLY A 186 -4.56 -0.15 -14.70
C GLY A 186 -4.08 0.19 -13.29
N TYR A 187 -3.41 1.32 -13.13
CA TYR A 187 -2.96 1.78 -11.82
C TYR A 187 -4.11 2.03 -10.82
N ARG A 188 -5.28 2.49 -11.27
CA ARG A 188 -6.44 2.62 -10.36
C ARG A 188 -6.90 1.27 -9.81
N SER A 189 -6.84 0.24 -10.65
CA SER A 189 -7.15 -1.13 -10.25
C SER A 189 -6.10 -1.66 -9.28
N GLN A 190 -4.82 -1.36 -9.54
CA GLN A 190 -3.71 -1.67 -8.64
C GLN A 190 -3.87 -1.04 -7.26
N VAL A 191 -4.17 0.26 -7.18
CA VAL A 191 -4.43 0.96 -5.92
C VAL A 191 -5.61 0.35 -5.17
N SER A 192 -6.68 -0.02 -5.88
CA SER A 192 -7.83 -0.71 -5.27
C SER A 192 -7.43 -2.08 -4.71
N SER A 193 -6.57 -2.81 -5.41
CA SER A 193 -6.10 -4.13 -4.97
C SER A 193 -5.21 -4.00 -3.73
N ASN A 194 -4.27 -3.05 -3.75
CA ASN A 194 -3.41 -2.72 -2.61
C ASN A 194 -4.24 -2.29 -1.39
N THR A 195 -5.23 -1.41 -1.59
CA THR A 195 -6.14 -0.98 -0.51
C THR A 195 -6.91 -2.17 0.08
N SER A 196 -7.41 -3.08 -0.76
CA SER A 196 -8.09 -4.29 -0.31
C SER A 196 -7.15 -5.19 0.51
N TYR A 197 -5.93 -5.40 0.01
CA TYR A 197 -4.89 -6.16 0.70
C TYR A 197 -4.58 -5.55 2.08
N PHE A 198 -4.31 -4.25 2.16
CA PHE A 198 -3.96 -3.59 3.43
C PHE A 198 -5.11 -3.66 4.45
N ASN A 199 -6.36 -3.47 4.01
CA ASN A 199 -7.54 -3.63 4.87
C ASN A 199 -7.69 -5.07 5.39
N LYS A 200 -7.50 -6.06 4.51
CA LYS A 200 -7.51 -7.47 4.89
C LYS A 200 -6.41 -7.76 5.92
N GLN A 201 -5.18 -7.32 5.67
CA GLN A 201 -4.06 -7.56 6.58
C GLN A 201 -4.24 -6.87 7.92
N LYS A 202 -4.81 -5.66 7.95
CA LYS A 202 -5.17 -4.98 9.19
C LYS A 202 -6.10 -5.81 10.06
N SER A 203 -7.06 -6.51 9.46
CA SER A 203 -7.97 -7.40 10.19
C SER A 203 -7.34 -8.76 10.56
N PHE A 204 -6.53 -9.33 9.67
CA PHE A 204 -5.98 -10.67 9.82
C PHE A 204 -4.76 -10.71 10.75
N ALA A 205 -3.79 -9.84 10.51
CA ALA A 205 -2.57 -9.73 11.31
C ALA A 205 -2.77 -8.85 12.56
N GLY A 206 -3.77 -7.96 12.56
CA GLY A 206 -4.22 -7.23 13.75
C GLY A 206 -3.10 -6.45 14.43
N SER A 207 -2.77 -6.83 15.67
CA SER A 207 -1.75 -6.13 16.46
C SER A 207 -0.35 -6.17 15.82
N SER A 208 0.02 -7.24 15.11
CA SER A 208 1.33 -7.30 14.45
C SER A 208 1.41 -6.34 13.27
N TYR A 209 0.31 -6.15 12.54
CA TYR A 209 0.18 -5.16 11.47
C TYR A 209 0.33 -3.73 12.00
N ASP A 210 -0.41 -3.40 13.06
CA ASP A 210 -0.33 -2.08 13.70
C ASP A 210 1.06 -1.82 14.29
N GLN A 211 1.70 -2.85 14.88
CA GLN A 211 3.05 -2.74 15.41
C GLN A 211 4.10 -2.55 14.30
N ALA A 212 4.00 -3.30 13.19
CA ALA A 212 4.90 -3.15 12.05
C ALA A 212 4.84 -1.72 11.47
N SER A 213 3.65 -1.13 11.40
CA SER A 213 3.44 0.27 10.98
C SER A 213 4.27 1.28 11.79
N ARG A 214 4.50 0.97 13.07
CA ARG A 214 5.26 1.83 13.99
C ARG A 214 6.74 1.49 13.99
N ASN A 215 7.11 0.31 13.50
CA ASN A 215 8.47 -0.21 13.45
C ASN A 215 9.09 -0.04 12.06
N VAL A 216 9.11 1.22 11.60
CA VAL A 216 9.80 1.62 10.37
C VAL A 216 11.31 1.74 10.61
N SER A 217 12.11 1.46 9.58
CA SER A 217 13.57 1.58 9.66
C SER A 217 14.04 2.99 10.00
N ALA A 218 15.27 3.10 10.51
CA ALA A 218 15.91 4.39 10.76
C ALA A 218 16.04 5.23 9.48
N SER A 219 16.34 4.58 8.35
CA SER A 219 16.37 5.17 7.01
C SER A 219 15.03 5.81 6.66
N ARG A 220 13.92 5.09 6.83
CA ARG A 220 12.59 5.62 6.57
C ARG A 220 12.19 6.73 7.54
N GLN A 221 12.55 6.64 8.82
CA GLN A 221 12.30 7.74 9.77
C GLN A 221 13.01 9.02 9.33
N THR A 222 14.26 8.89 8.85
CA THR A 222 15.04 10.00 8.31
C THR A 222 14.37 10.57 7.05
N TYR A 223 13.93 9.70 6.13
CA TYR A 223 13.17 10.11 4.95
C TYR A 223 11.89 10.88 5.32
N LEU A 224 11.07 10.37 6.23
CA LEU A 224 9.83 11.03 6.69
C LEU A 224 10.12 12.41 7.30
N ASN A 225 11.16 12.52 8.13
CA ASN A 225 11.59 13.79 8.70
C ASN A 225 12.06 14.78 7.62
N ASN A 226 12.84 14.32 6.64
CA ASN A 226 13.31 15.14 5.51
C ASN A 226 12.14 15.61 4.64
N GLN A 227 11.13 14.75 4.42
CA GLN A 227 9.91 15.12 3.72
C GLN A 227 9.16 16.21 4.49
N LYS A 228 9.04 16.09 5.82
CA LYS A 228 8.42 17.10 6.68
C LYS A 228 9.12 18.45 6.61
N THR A 229 10.45 18.47 6.75
CA THR A 229 11.24 19.70 6.82
C THR A 229 11.35 20.40 5.48
N SER A 230 11.51 19.64 4.39
CA SER A 230 11.60 20.19 3.03
C SER A 230 10.23 20.57 2.43
N GLY A 231 9.14 20.01 2.95
CA GLY A 231 7.81 20.16 2.37
C GLY A 231 7.58 19.34 1.10
N SER A 232 8.51 18.44 0.76
CA SER A 232 8.46 17.62 -0.46
C SER A 232 7.28 16.64 -0.50
N TYR A 233 6.67 16.34 0.66
CA TYR A 233 5.46 15.52 0.74
C TYR A 233 4.29 16.09 -0.09
N LYS A 234 4.26 17.40 -0.31
CA LYS A 234 3.22 18.08 -1.09
C LYS A 234 3.23 17.71 -2.57
N SER A 235 4.39 17.29 -3.10
CA SER A 235 4.55 16.81 -4.47
C SER A 235 4.68 15.29 -4.57
N SER A 236 4.46 14.59 -3.45
CA SER A 236 4.50 13.13 -3.39
C SER A 236 3.44 12.50 -4.30
N SER A 237 3.80 11.33 -4.81
CA SER A 237 2.94 10.50 -5.66
C SER A 237 2.34 9.31 -4.91
N THR A 238 2.61 9.20 -3.60
CA THR A 238 2.06 8.15 -2.73
C THR A 238 0.54 8.28 -2.61
N GLY A 239 -0.22 7.23 -2.99
CA GLY A 239 -1.61 6.90 -2.62
C GLY A 239 -2.74 7.96 -2.65
N VAL A 240 -2.48 9.22 -3.03
CA VAL A 240 -3.32 10.38 -2.65
C VAL A 240 -4.00 11.03 -3.86
N ARG A 241 -4.10 10.36 -5.01
CA ARG A 241 -4.91 10.91 -6.13
C ARG A 241 -6.38 10.49 -6.15
N SER A 242 -6.82 9.51 -5.34
CA SER A 242 -8.21 9.04 -5.35
C SER A 242 -9.10 9.59 -4.22
N SER A 243 -8.56 10.29 -3.22
CA SER A 243 -9.35 10.89 -2.13
C SER A 243 -9.30 12.43 -2.07
N TRP A 244 -8.58 13.08 -2.99
CA TRP A 244 -8.25 14.51 -2.90
C TRP A 244 -8.86 15.28 -4.08
N GLY A 245 -10.17 15.09 -4.26
CA GLY A 245 -10.95 15.69 -5.34
C GLY A 245 -12.40 15.21 -5.52
N SER A 246 -12.98 14.43 -4.60
CA SER A 246 -14.43 14.13 -4.64
C SER A 246 -15.24 15.20 -3.88
N SER A 247 -15.25 16.41 -4.42
CA SER A 247 -16.16 17.48 -4.03
C SER A 247 -16.84 18.07 -5.27
N SER A 248 -17.59 17.24 -6.00
CA SER A 248 -18.72 17.73 -6.80
C SER A 248 -20.02 17.32 -6.12
N ARG A 249 -20.43 18.16 -5.16
CA ARG A 249 -21.85 18.33 -4.82
C ARG A 249 -22.56 18.81 -6.09
N GLY A 250 -23.13 17.88 -6.85
CA GLY A 250 -24.16 18.19 -7.83
C GLY A 250 -25.43 18.60 -7.10
N SER A 251 -25.56 19.88 -6.76
CA SER A 251 -26.84 20.46 -6.36
C SER A 251 -27.72 20.61 -7.59
N SER A 252 -28.79 19.83 -7.68
CA SER A 252 -29.98 20.24 -8.42
C SER A 252 -31.19 20.21 -7.49
N LEU A 253 -31.52 21.41 -7.02
CA LEU A 253 -32.86 21.97 -6.83
C LEU A 253 -33.87 21.14 -6.03
N GLY A 254 -34.16 21.66 -4.84
CA GLY A 254 -35.20 21.16 -3.96
C GLY A 254 -36.61 21.23 -4.56
N ARG A 255 -37.47 20.35 -4.04
CA ARG A 255 -38.88 20.63 -3.86
C ARG A 255 -39.28 20.27 -2.44
N THR A 256 -39.76 21.30 -1.76
CA THR A 256 -40.41 21.32 -0.45
C THR A 256 -41.75 20.58 -0.46
N SER A 257 -42.06 19.88 0.63
CA SER A 257 -43.36 19.72 1.32
C SER A 257 -43.26 18.49 2.23
N SER A 258 -43.08 18.66 3.54
CA SER A 258 -44.10 18.84 4.57
C SER A 258 -45.00 17.62 4.85
N SER A 259 -44.73 17.03 6.02
CA SER A 259 -45.70 16.47 6.98
C SER A 259 -46.19 15.02 6.83
N SER A 260 -46.33 14.42 8.03
CA SER A 260 -47.22 13.33 8.45
C SER A 260 -46.99 11.90 7.93
N GLY A 261 -46.40 11.07 8.80
CA GLY A 261 -47.10 10.00 9.54
C GLY A 261 -47.66 8.77 8.78
N PHE A 262 -47.64 7.65 9.51
CA PHE A 262 -48.43 6.40 9.37
C PHE A 262 -47.77 5.15 8.75
N PHE A 263 -47.40 4.25 9.67
CA PHE A 263 -47.72 2.81 9.81
C PHE A 263 -48.26 1.97 8.63
N GLY A 264 -47.85 0.68 8.65
CA GLY A 264 -48.70 -0.47 8.32
C GLY A 264 -48.28 -1.21 7.04
N GLY A 265 -47.81 -2.45 7.11
CA GLY A 265 -48.65 -3.66 6.99
C GLY A 265 -48.60 -4.14 5.53
N GLY A 266 -48.09 -5.31 5.18
CA GLY A 266 -48.62 -6.60 5.57
C GLY A 266 -49.50 -7.16 4.45
N GLY A 267 -48.95 -8.10 3.66
CA GLY A 267 -49.68 -9.26 3.17
C GLY A 267 -50.62 -9.17 1.95
N SER A 268 -50.51 -10.23 1.15
CA SER A 268 -51.59 -10.99 0.51
C SER A 268 -51.79 -10.88 -1.00
N MET A 269 -52.27 -12.00 -1.51
CA MET A 269 -52.24 -12.53 -2.85
C MET A 269 -53.53 -12.25 -3.62
N ARG A 270 -53.39 -12.31 -4.96
CA ARG A 270 -54.31 -12.87 -5.97
C ARG A 270 -55.76 -12.38 -6.06
N GLY A 271 -56.10 -11.90 -7.26
CA GLY A 271 -57.47 -11.90 -7.81
C GLY A 271 -57.44 -11.99 -9.34
N THR A 272 -57.99 -13.07 -9.88
CA THR A 272 -58.22 -13.38 -11.31
C THR A 272 -59.34 -12.53 -11.92
N GLY A 273 -59.22 -12.13 -13.20
CA GLY A 273 -60.34 -11.55 -13.94
C GLY A 273 -60.03 -11.22 -15.41
N PHE A 274 -60.62 -12.00 -16.31
CA PHE A 274 -60.52 -12.01 -17.77
C PHE A 274 -61.20 -10.80 -18.45
N ARG A 275 -60.69 -10.32 -19.60
CA ARG A 275 -61.48 -10.02 -20.82
C ARG A 275 -60.60 -9.54 -21.99
N ARG A 276 -60.63 -10.30 -23.09
CA ARG A 276 -60.27 -9.87 -24.45
C ARG A 276 -61.33 -8.90 -25.00
N PRO A 277 -60.96 -8.08 -25.99
CA PRO A 277 -61.72 -8.07 -27.24
C PRO A 277 -60.85 -8.30 -28.46
N SER A 278 -61.55 -8.57 -29.55
CA SER A 278 -61.19 -9.27 -30.77
C SER A 278 -60.92 -8.36 -31.98
N LEU A 279 -60.29 -8.95 -33.00
CA LEU A 279 -60.46 -8.72 -34.45
C LEU A 279 -59.98 -7.37 -35.02
N ARG A 280 -58.84 -7.41 -35.71
CA ARG A 280 -58.76 -7.68 -37.16
C ARG A 280 -57.37 -8.19 -37.53
#